data_AF-A0A2A5XNH1-F1
#
_entry.id   AF-A0A2A5XNH1-F1
#
_cell.length_a   1.000
_cell.length_b   1.000
_cell.length_c   1.000
_cell.angle_alpha   90.00
_cell.angle_beta   90.00
_cell.angle_gamma   90.00
#
_symmetry.space_group_name_H-M   'P 1'
#
loop_
_entity.id
_entity.type
_entity.pdbx_description
1 polymer ?
#
loop_
_entity_poly.entity_id
_entity_poly.type
_entity_poly.pdbx_seq_one_letter_code
_entity_poly.pdbx_strand_id
1 'polypeptide(L)' 'MWEESNNKLRKEFKFKDFIEAAAFITKVSIVSEKNNHHPEIYNIYNKVIIDLCTHDKENQITSKDYNLAKEIDKIL' A
#
# COMPACT_ATOMS: atom_id res chain seq x y z
N MET A 1 3.62 7.02 9.59
CA MET A 1 3.20 5.69 10.12
C MET A 1 1.95 5.26 9.35
N TRP A 2 1.50 4.02 9.47
CA TRP A 2 0.19 3.64 8.93
C TRP A 2 -0.91 4.21 9.81
N GLU A 3 -1.96 4.76 9.21
CA GLU A 3 -3.11 5.36 9.88
C GLU A 3 -4.35 4.53 9.59
N GLU A 4 -5.11 4.19 10.63
CA GLU A 4 -6.41 3.54 10.49
C GLU A 4 -7.50 4.59 10.31
N SER A 5 -8.18 4.58 9.17
CA SER A 5 -9.33 5.45 8.91
C SER A 5 -10.26 4.82 7.89
N ASN A 6 -11.57 5.01 8.05
CA ASN A 6 -12.58 4.49 7.11
C ASN A 6 -12.40 3.00 6.75
N ASN A 7 -12.09 2.15 7.75
CA ASN A 7 -11.79 0.72 7.60
C ASN A 7 -10.61 0.40 6.66
N LYS A 8 -9.66 1.32 6.53
CA LYS A 8 -8.44 1.15 5.74
C LYS A 8 -7.21 1.48 6.56
N LEU A 9 -6.13 0.72 6.34
CA LEU A 9 -4.79 1.17 6.70
C LEU A 9 -4.28 2.05 5.57
N ARG A 10 -3.98 3.31 5.88
CA ARG A 10 -3.51 4.30 4.93
C ARG A 10 -2.09 4.74 5.24
N LYS A 11 -1.26 4.90 4.20
CA LYS A 11 0.04 5.55 4.34
C LYS A 11 0.42 6.31 3.08
N GLU A 12 1.01 7.48 3.29
CA GLU A 12 1.56 8.32 2.24
C GLU A 12 3.08 8.18 2.17
N PHE A 13 3.59 8.04 0.96
CA PHE A 13 5.00 7.96 0.61
C PHE A 13 5.33 9.10 -0.34
N LYS A 14 6.43 9.81 -0.09
CA LYS A 14 6.90 10.91 -0.92
C LYS A 14 8.31 10.61 -1.42
N PHE A 15 8.49 10.73 -2.72
CA PHE A 15 9.73 10.43 -3.44
C PHE A 15 10.33 11.69 -4.05
N LYS A 16 11.51 11.59 -4.65
CA LYS A 16 12.13 12.72 -5.34
C LYS A 16 11.35 13.14 -6.58
N ASP A 17 10.91 12.17 -7.38
CA ASP A 17 10.24 12.39 -8.66
C ASP A 17 9.25 11.27 -9.01
N PHE A 18 8.65 11.36 -10.21
CA PHE A 18 7.68 10.39 -10.70
C PHE A 18 8.30 9.01 -10.99
N ILE A 19 9.57 8.95 -11.39
CA ILE A 19 10.24 7.69 -11.72
C ILE A 19 10.49 6.88 -10.45
N GLU A 20 10.94 7.53 -9.38
CA GLU A 20 11.10 6.87 -8.07
C GLU A 20 9.74 6.39 -7.52
N ALA A 21 8.69 7.20 -7.65
CA ALA A 21 7.33 6.80 -7.26
C ALA A 21 6.85 5.57 -8.04
N ALA A 22 7.03 5.55 -9.37
CA ALA A 22 6.67 4.42 -10.21
C ALA A 22 7.47 3.16 -9.85
N ALA A 23 8.78 3.28 -9.60
CA ALA A 23 9.62 2.16 -9.18
C ALA A 23 9.18 1.58 -7.82
N PHE A 24 8.79 2.43 -6.87
CA PHE A 24 8.20 1.98 -5.61
C PHE A 24 6.89 1.20 -5.84
N ILE A 25 5.99 1.71 -6.69
CA ILE A 25 4.74 1.03 -7.04
C ILE A 25 5.01 -0.35 -7.62
N THR A 26 5.98 -0.49 -8.54
CA THR A 26 6.36 -1.80 -9.10
C THR A 26 6.78 -2.80 -8.02
N LYS A 27 7.59 -2.37 -7.04
CA LYS A 27 8.00 -3.24 -5.92
C LYS A 27 6.79 -3.63 -5.04
N VAL A 28 5.90 -2.68 -4.77
CA VAL A 28 4.64 -2.94 -4.03
C VAL A 28 3.79 -3.97 -4.78
N SER A 29 3.65 -3.86 -6.11
CA SER A 29 2.90 -4.82 -6.92
C SER A 29 3.45 -6.25 -6.81
N ILE A 30 4.77 -6.42 -6.83
CA ILE A 30 5.42 -7.73 -6.69
C ILE A 30 5.08 -8.38 -5.34
N VAL A 31 5.19 -7.60 -4.25
CA VAL A 31 4.89 -8.09 -2.90
C VAL A 31 3.39 -8.37 -2.73
N SER A 32 2.54 -7.52 -3.31
CA SER A 32 1.08 -7.69 -3.27
C SER A 32 0.66 -9.00 -3.94
N GLU A 33 1.19 -9.27 -5.14
CA GLU A 33 0.90 -10.50 -5.88
C GLU A 33 1.39 -11.75 -5.13
N LYS A 34 2.59 -11.71 -4.55
CA LYS A 34 3.12 -12.81 -3.73
C LYS A 34 2.24 -13.12 -2.52
N ASN A 35 1.59 -12.11 -1.93
CA ASN A 35 0.69 -12.27 -0.80
C ASN A 35 -0.76 -12.58 -1.21
N ASN A 36 -1.07 -12.55 -2.51
CA ASN A 36 -2.44 -12.59 -3.04
C ASN A 36 -3.39 -11.64 -2.28
N HIS A 37 -2.90 -10.40 -2.08
CA HIS A 37 -3.61 -9.34 -1.38
C HIS A 37 -3.17 -8.01 -1.97
N HIS A 38 -4.11 -7.21 -2.45
CA HIS A 38 -3.81 -6.07 -3.31
C HIS A 38 -4.23 -4.75 -2.66
N PRO A 39 -3.35 -3.71 -2.67
CA PRO A 39 -3.69 -2.38 -2.20
C PRO A 39 -4.52 -1.60 -3.22
N GLU A 40 -5.20 -0.56 -2.73
CA GLU A 40 -5.52 0.59 -3.57
C GLU A 40 -4.30 1.51 -3.64
N ILE A 41 -3.90 1.92 -4.84
CA ILE A 41 -2.71 2.76 -5.08
C ILE A 41 -3.14 4.06 -5.77
N TYR A 42 -2.81 5.19 -5.15
CA TYR A 42 -2.99 6.52 -5.74
C TYR A 42 -1.63 7.16 -5.98
N ASN A 43 -1.28 7.44 -7.23
CA ASN A 43 -0.04 8.12 -7.58
C ASN A 43 -0.31 9.54 -8.07
N ILE A 44 0.20 10.53 -7.35
CA ILE A 44 0.15 11.96 -7.72
C ILE A 44 1.58 12.48 -7.82
N TYR A 45 2.12 12.56 -9.03
CA TYR A 45 3.52 12.94 -9.28
C TYR A 45 4.49 12.10 -8.42
N ASN A 46 5.22 12.70 -7.48
CA ASN A 46 6.18 12.05 -6.61
C ASN A 46 5.57 11.50 -5.31
N LYS A 47 4.24 11.48 -5.19
CA LYS A 47 3.52 10.99 -4.02
C LYS A 47 2.78 9.70 -4.37
N VAL A 48 2.89 8.70 -3.50
CA VAL A 48 2.14 7.46 -3.56
C VAL A 48 1.37 7.31 -2.27
N ILE A 49 0.05 7.13 -2.37
CA ILE A 49 -0.80 6.80 -1.24
C ILE A 49 -1.22 5.35 -1.40
N ILE A 50 -1.06 4.57 -0.33
CA ILE A 50 -1.53 3.20 -0.26
C ILE A 50 -2.65 3.12 0.76
N ASP A 51 -3.78 2.56 0.35
CA ASP A 51 -4.85 2.12 1.24
C ASP A 51 -4.96 0.59 1.20
N LEU A 52 -5.11 -0.04 2.36
CA LEU A 52 -5.26 -1.49 2.52
C LEU A 52 -6.57 -1.81 3.26
N CYS A 53 -7.36 -2.69 2.67
CA CYS A 53 -8.47 -3.37 3.33
C CYS A 53 -8.70 -4.74 2.66
N THR A 54 -9.41 -5.62 3.34
CA THR A 54 -9.80 -6.92 2.79
C THR A 54 -11.21 -6.84 2.18
N HIS A 55 -11.28 -6.75 0.84
CA HIS A 55 -12.54 -6.54 0.10
C HIS A 55 -13.61 -7.61 0.37
N ASP A 56 -13.19 -8.86 0.41
CA ASP A 56 -13.99 -10.08 0.67
C ASP A 56 -14.42 -10.21 2.15
N LYS A 57 -14.01 -9.28 3.01
CA LYS A 57 -14.47 -9.11 4.39
C LYS A 57 -15.16 -7.76 4.58
N GLU A 58 -16.01 -7.38 3.62
CA GLU A 58 -16.80 -6.14 3.66
C GLU A 58 -15.92 -4.88 3.78
N ASN A 59 -14.74 -4.91 3.14
CA ASN A 59 -13.74 -3.84 3.21
C ASN A 59 -13.27 -3.53 4.65
N GLN A 60 -13.15 -4.55 5.49
CA GLN A 60 -12.57 -4.42 6.84
C GLN A 60 -11.06 -4.62 6.82
N ILE A 61 -10.38 -4.04 7.82
CA ILE A 61 -8.97 -4.28 8.09
C ILE A 61 -8.83 -5.66 8.73
N THR A 62 -7.98 -6.51 8.16
CA THR A 62 -7.65 -7.82 8.70
C THR A 62 -6.14 -7.97 8.91
N SER A 63 -5.71 -9.12 9.42
CA SER A 63 -4.29 -9.45 9.54
C SER A 63 -3.54 -9.44 8.21
N LYS A 64 -4.21 -9.68 7.08
CA LYS A 64 -3.61 -9.58 5.74
C LYS A 64 -3.15 -8.15 5.44
N ASP A 65 -3.95 -7.16 5.82
CA ASP A 65 -3.65 -5.74 5.63
C ASP A 65 -2.43 -5.33 6.46
N TYR A 66 -2.38 -5.71 7.74
CA TYR A 66 -1.21 -5.46 8.59
C TYR A 66 0.06 -6.18 8.10
N ASN A 67 -0.08 -7.39 7.57
CA ASN A 67 1.06 -8.13 7.02
C ASN A 67 1.60 -7.46 5.75
N LEU A 68 0.72 -7.09 4.82
CA LEU A 68 1.12 -6.39 3.61
C LEU A 68 1.71 -5.01 3.92
N ALA A 69 1.14 -4.27 4.87
CA ALA A 69 1.68 -3.00 5.37
C ALA A 69 3.15 -3.14 5.84
N LYS A 70 3.46 -4.20 6.60
CA LYS A 70 4.82 -4.50 7.07
C LYS A 70 5.76 -4.84 5.92
N GLU A 71 5.31 -5.58 4.92
CA GLU A 71 6.13 -5.91 3.76
C GLU A 71 6.39 -4.66 2.89
N ILE A 72 5.39 -3.79 2.71
CA ILE A 72 5.54 -2.51 2.01
C ILE A 72 6.54 -1.61 2.73
N ASP A 73 6.53 -1.56 4.06
CA ASP A 73 7.48 -0.76 4.83
C ASP A 73 8.94 -1.20 4.66
N LYS A 74 9.21 -2.44 4.22
CA LYS A 74 10.56 -2.95 3.92
C LYS A 74 11.07 -2.60 2.52
N ILE A 75 10.22 -2.01 1.67
CA ILE A 75 10.57 -1.66 0.28
C ILE A 75 11.35 -0.34 0.23
N LEU A 76 11.22 0.48 1.27
CA LEU A 76 11.93 1.74 1.45
C LEU A 76 13.36 1.55 1.95
#